data_AF-A0A5R2MYL1-F1
#
_entry.id   AF-A0A5R2MYL1-F1
#
_cell.length_a   1.000
_cell.length_b   1.000
_cell.length_c   1.000
_cell.angle_alpha   90.00
_cell.angle_beta   90.00
_cell.angle_gamma   90.00
#
_symmetry.space_group_name_H-M   'P 1'
#
loop_
_entity.id
_entity.type
_entity.pdbx_description
1 polymer ?
#
loop_
_entity_poly.entity_id
_entity_poly.type
_entity_poly.pdbx_seq_one_letter_code
_entity_poly.pdbx_strand_id
1 'polypeptide(L)'
;EGEIQRARIEALWRECREKHGKDGPFLFGHFTAADAMYAPVVTRFDTYGGDLAPDTRAYVDAVLATPAMRQWYAEAARETWPEPGPDE
;
A
#
# COMPACT_ATOMS: atom_id res chain seq x y z
N GLU A 1 9.08 -16.39 -7.94
CA GLU A 1 9.79 -15.25 -7.30
C GLU A 1 8.84 -14.22 -6.71
N GLY A 2 7.84 -13.70 -7.45
CA GLY A 2 6.89 -12.71 -6.94
C GLY A 2 6.13 -13.12 -5.68
N GLU A 3 5.65 -14.37 -5.60
CA GLU A 3 4.97 -14.89 -4.40
C GLU A 3 5.86 -14.92 -3.16
N ILE A 4 7.15 -15.26 -3.32
CA ILE A 4 8.12 -15.27 -2.22
C ILE A 4 8.34 -13.86 -1.70
N GLN A 5 8.48 -12.87 -2.60
CA GLN A 5 8.65 -11.47 -2.18
C GLN A 5 7.40 -10.93 -1.48
N ARG A 6 6.21 -11.26 -2.00
CA ARG A 6 4.94 -10.93 -1.36
C ARG A 6 4.86 -11.49 0.06
N ALA A 7 5.13 -12.78 0.25
CA ALA A 7 5.04 -13.44 1.55
C ALA A 7 6.00 -12.81 2.59
N ARG A 8 7.19 -12.37 2.16
CA ARG A 8 8.14 -11.66 3.05
C ARG A 8 7.62 -10.31 3.51
N ILE A 9 6.97 -9.56 2.61
CA ILE A 9 6.37 -8.26 2.95
C ILE A 9 5.19 -8.45 3.90
N GLU A 10 4.30 -9.41 3.63
CA GLU A 10 3.17 -9.73 4.50
C GLU A 10 3.62 -10.12 5.90
N ALA A 11 4.66 -10.96 6.01
CA ALA A 11 5.23 -11.35 7.30
C ALA A 11 5.80 -10.14 8.07
N LEU A 12 6.49 -9.23 7.40
CA LEU A 12 7.05 -8.03 8.02
C LEU A 12 5.96 -7.08 8.52
N TRP A 13 4.89 -6.87 7.74
CA TRP A 13 3.75 -6.06 8.17
C TRP A 13 3.02 -6.69 9.35
N ARG A 14 2.80 -8.01 9.34
CA ARG A 14 2.21 -8.74 10.47
C ARG A 14 3.04 -8.56 11.74
N GLU A 15 4.34 -8.84 11.67
CA GLU A 15 5.24 -8.71 12.81
C GLU A 15 5.24 -7.28 13.38
N CYS A 16 5.31 -6.27 12.50
CA CYS A 16 5.30 -4.87 12.91
C CYS A 16 3.98 -4.50 13.61
N ARG A 17 2.84 -4.87 13.04
CA ARG A 17 1.51 -4.59 13.59
C ARG A 17 1.23 -5.36 14.89
N GLU A 18 1.69 -6.60 15.00
CA GLU A 18 1.59 -7.38 16.25
C GLU A 18 2.38 -6.72 17.39
N LYS A 19 3.58 -6.21 17.10
CA LYS A 19 4.46 -5.60 18.11
C LYS A 19 4.07 -4.16 18.46
N HIS A 20 3.64 -3.38 17.47
CA HIS A 20 3.52 -1.92 17.60
C HIS A 20 2.19 -1.34 17.10
N GLY A 21 1.34 -2.14 16.45
CA GLY A 21 0.13 -1.68 15.77
C GLY A 21 -1.14 -1.61 16.62
N LYS A 22 -1.05 -1.75 17.96
CA LYS A 22 -2.22 -1.90 18.84
C LYS A 22 -3.20 -0.72 18.78
N ASP A 23 -2.71 0.48 18.50
CA ASP A 23 -3.49 1.71 18.58
C ASP A 23 -4.03 2.20 17.22
N GLY A 24 -4.20 1.30 16.25
CA GLY A 24 -4.92 1.59 15.03
C GLY A 24 -4.56 0.72 13.83
N PRO A 25 -4.95 1.13 12.61
CA PRO A 25 -4.91 0.23 11.47
C PRO A 25 -3.53 0.17 10.77
N PHE A 26 -2.61 1.06 11.12
CA PHE A 26 -1.31 1.25 10.47
C PHE A 26 -0.18 0.42 11.11
N LEU A 27 1.01 0.42 10.51
CA LEU A 27 2.15 -0.40 10.96
C LEU A 27 2.50 -0.18 12.44
N PHE A 28 2.44 1.08 12.89
CA PHE A 28 2.71 1.51 14.27
C PHE A 28 1.46 2.11 14.95
N GLY A 29 0.28 1.63 14.54
CA GLY A 29 -1.03 2.03 15.10
C GLY A 29 -1.59 3.28 14.43
N HIS A 30 -0.84 4.37 14.42
CA HIS A 30 -1.15 5.58 13.66
C HIS A 30 -0.31 5.68 12.39
N PHE A 31 -0.72 6.52 11.43
CA PHE A 31 0.01 6.69 10.17
C PHE A 31 1.39 7.31 10.41
N THR A 32 2.43 6.70 9.85
CA THR A 32 3.83 7.13 9.99
C THR A 32 4.53 7.20 8.64
N ALA A 33 5.79 7.66 8.66
CA ALA A 33 6.65 7.61 7.48
C ALA A 33 6.84 6.19 6.93
N ALA A 34 6.75 5.15 7.76
CA ALA A 34 6.85 3.77 7.28
C ALA A 34 5.68 3.41 6.36
N ASP A 35 4.45 3.79 6.73
CA ASP A 35 3.26 3.57 5.90
C ASP A 35 3.37 4.35 4.58
N ALA A 36 3.85 5.59 4.63
CA ALA A 36 4.11 6.39 3.42
C ALA A 36 5.15 5.74 2.49
N MET A 37 6.23 5.17 3.04
CA MET A 37 7.24 4.44 2.26
C MET A 37 6.70 3.15 1.65
N TYR A 38 5.75 2.50 2.31
CA TYR A 38 5.08 1.31 1.78
C TYR A 38 3.91 1.64 0.85
N ALA A 39 3.48 2.90 0.70
CA ALA A 39 2.35 3.25 -0.16
C ALA A 39 2.49 2.72 -1.61
N PRO A 40 3.65 2.82 -2.29
CA PRO A 40 3.83 2.24 -3.63
C PRO A 40 3.82 0.70 -3.67
N VAL A 41 4.05 0.04 -2.53
CA VAL A 41 3.96 -1.42 -2.41
C VAL A 41 2.50 -1.81 -2.19
N VAL A 42 1.80 -1.07 -1.32
CA VAL A 42 0.35 -1.20 -1.09
C VAL A 42 -0.42 -1.09 -2.41
N THR A 43 -0.10 -0.12 -3.27
CA THR A 43 -0.78 0.00 -4.58
C THR A 43 -0.53 -1.21 -5.48
N ARG A 44 0.68 -1.79 -5.47
CA ARG A 44 0.96 -3.03 -6.23
C ARG A 44 0.21 -4.23 -5.69
N PHE A 45 0.05 -4.31 -4.37
CA PHE A 45 -0.77 -5.36 -3.75
C PHE A 45 -2.24 -5.20 -4.13
N ASP A 46 -2.74 -3.98 -4.23
CA ASP A 46 -4.11 -3.69 -4.64
C ASP A 46 -4.36 -4.01 -6.14
N THR A 47 -3.42 -3.63 -7.02
CA THR A 47 -3.57 -3.81 -8.47
C THR A 47 -3.23 -5.23 -8.95
N TYR A 48 -2.21 -5.87 -8.36
CA TYR A 48 -1.65 -7.13 -8.87
C TYR A 48 -1.62 -8.25 -7.84
N GLY A 49 -1.99 -7.99 -6.58
CA GLY A 49 -1.81 -8.95 -5.48
C GLY A 49 -2.79 -10.12 -5.48
N GLY A 50 -3.83 -10.08 -6.31
CA GLY A 50 -4.89 -11.10 -6.33
C GLY A 50 -5.57 -11.21 -4.96
N ASP A 51 -5.84 -12.45 -4.52
CA ASP A 51 -6.43 -12.71 -3.20
C ASP A 51 -5.39 -12.51 -2.08
N LEU A 52 -5.58 -11.43 -1.33
CA LEU A 52 -4.78 -11.09 -0.15
C LEU A 52 -5.37 -11.75 1.11
N ALA A 53 -4.49 -12.10 2.04
CA ALA A 53 -4.94 -12.51 3.37
C ALA A 53 -5.73 -11.38 4.05
N PRO A 54 -6.75 -11.67 4.88
CA PRO A 54 -7.67 -10.66 5.41
C PRO A 54 -6.99 -9.51 6.17
N ASP A 55 -5.95 -9.82 6.94
CA ASP A 55 -5.18 -8.84 7.70
C ASP A 55 -4.26 -7.98 6.82
N THR A 56 -3.70 -8.57 5.75
CA THR A 56 -2.97 -7.81 4.72
C THR A 56 -3.92 -6.85 4.01
N ARG A 57 -5.09 -7.34 3.56
CA ARG A 57 -6.13 -6.53 2.91
C ARG A 57 -6.56 -5.36 3.80
N ALA A 58 -6.80 -5.61 5.08
CA ALA A 58 -7.19 -4.56 6.03
C ALA A 58 -6.14 -3.44 6.14
N TYR A 59 -4.84 -3.78 6.15
CA TYR A 59 -3.77 -2.79 6.14
C TYR A 59 -3.70 -2.02 4.81
N VAL A 60 -3.82 -2.72 3.67
CA VAL A 60 -3.87 -2.10 2.33
C VAL A 60 -5.03 -1.10 2.26
N ASP A 61 -6.22 -1.50 2.69
CA ASP A 61 -7.41 -0.64 2.73
C ASP A 61 -7.19 0.61 3.60
N ALA A 62 -6.56 0.45 4.77
CA ALA A 62 -6.31 1.56 5.67
C ALA A 62 -5.39 2.62 5.04
N VAL A 63 -4.33 2.19 4.36
CA VAL A 63 -3.40 3.10 3.66
C VAL A 63 -4.10 3.79 2.47
N LEU A 64 -4.81 3.04 1.63
CA LEU A 64 -5.53 3.58 0.47
C LEU A 64 -6.68 4.51 0.87
N ALA A 65 -7.29 4.30 2.04
CA ALA A 65 -8.35 5.15 2.56
C ALA A 65 -7.87 6.50 3.11
N THR A 66 -6.55 6.71 3.26
CA THR A 66 -6.01 7.98 3.76
C THR A 66 -6.40 9.15 2.84
N PRO A 67 -6.65 10.36 3.38
CA PRO A 67 -6.94 11.54 2.56
C PRO A 67 -5.86 11.83 1.52
N ALA A 68 -4.59 11.65 1.88
CA ALA A 68 -3.45 11.86 0.99
C ALA A 68 -3.47 10.89 -0.21
N MET A 69 -3.72 9.59 0.01
CA MET A 69 -3.83 8.62 -1.09
C MET A 69 -5.02 8.92 -1.99
N ARG A 70 -6.19 9.25 -1.42
CA ARG A 70 -7.37 9.63 -2.20
C ARG A 70 -7.12 10.88 -3.06
N GLN A 71 -6.46 11.89 -2.49
CA GLN A 71 -6.07 13.08 -3.22
C GLN A 71 -5.08 12.74 -4.35
N TRP A 72 -4.07 11.92 -4.08
CA TRP A 72 -3.11 11.51 -5.08
C TRP A 72 -3.78 10.80 -6.26
N TYR A 73 -4.67 9.83 -6.02
CA TYR A 73 -5.43 9.19 -7.10
C TYR A 73 -6.30 10.18 -7.88
N ALA A 74 -6.94 11.13 -7.19
CA ALA A 74 -7.78 12.13 -7.85
C ALA A 74 -6.98 13.07 -8.75
N GLU A 75 -5.78 13.49 -8.33
CA GLU A 75 -4.90 14.33 -9.14
C GLU A 75 -4.26 13.54 -10.28
N ALA A 76 -3.80 12.31 -10.03
CA ALA A 76 -3.29 11.42 -11.08
C ALA A 76 -4.33 11.18 -12.19
N ALA A 77 -5.60 11.00 -11.84
CA ALA A 77 -6.68 10.85 -12.81
C ALA A 77 -6.97 12.12 -13.65
N ARG A 78 -6.47 13.29 -13.21
CA ARG A 78 -6.60 14.57 -13.92
C ARG A 78 -5.37 14.89 -14.79
N GLU A 79 -4.29 14.11 -14.68
CA GLU A 79 -3.09 14.34 -15.47
C GLU A 79 -3.41 14.20 -16.96
N THR A 80 -3.15 15.27 -17.72
CA THR A 80 -3.44 15.34 -19.16
C THR A 80 -2.26 14.91 -20.02
N TRP A 81 -1.10 14.63 -19.41
CA TRP A 81 0.11 14.23 -20.11
C TRP A 81 0.12 12.70 -20.22
N PRO A 82 -0.13 12.11 -21.41
CA PRO A 82 0.27 10.72 -21.60
C PRO A 82 1.79 10.67 -21.46
N GLU A 83 2.34 9.65 -20.78
CA GLU A 83 3.77 9.38 -20.97
C GLU A 83 4.03 9.27 -22.49
N PRO A 84 5.11 9.88 -23.00
CA PRO A 84 5.48 9.69 -24.39
C PRO A 84 5.50 8.20 -24.65
N GLY A 85 4.80 7.77 -25.70
CA GLY A 85 4.89 6.39 -26.14
C GLY A 85 6.35 6.05 -26.42
N PRO A 86 6.74 4.76 -26.44
CA PRO A 86 8.12 4.35 -26.71
C PRO A 86 8.72 4.88 -28.04
N ASP A 87 7.90 5.52 -28.88
CA ASP A 87 8.24 6.07 -30.20
C ASP A 87 8.21 7.62 -30.26
N GLU A 88 8.07 8.35 -29.14
CA GLU A 88 8.24 9.82 -29.05
C GLU A 88 9.63 10.25 -28.53
#